data_AF-A0A0T6B9K7-F1
#
_entry.id   AF-A0A0T6B9K7-F1
#
_cell.length_a   1.000
_cell.length_b   1.000
_cell.length_c   1.000
_cell.angle_alpha   90.00
_cell.angle_beta   90.00
_cell.angle_gamma   90.00
#
_symmetry.space_group_name_H-M   'P 1'
#
loop_
_entity.id
_entity.type
_entity.pdbx_description
1 polymer ?
#
loop_
_entity_poly.entity_id
_entity_poly.type
_entity_poly.pdbx_seq_one_letter_code
_entity_poly.pdbx_strand_id
1 'polypeptide(L)'
;MDGQRALELMPLLQERLVVLTGGRDRRGGPVLSFPASPRRERAKPEDYRRLLQYLMSIPNDDAKTLGFTVLVDMRGATWSTVKPILKALHEHFPPGAVHQALIVKPDNFWQKQRTSLGSHKYKFETNMISLEALPKIIDTSQLTSDLEGTLSYDHAIWLETRLAVEEFSWQAADLLDRLDDLQEDLSRSDFADDVSGAKHKIDLHNEMKKKIMKAPVEDIDLMGQRLLQKICGNDTG
;
A
#
# COMPACT_ATOMS: atom_id res chain seq x y z
N MET A 1 -4.39 -0.74 14.19
CA MET A 1 -3.69 -0.52 12.89
C MET A 1 -2.24 -0.16 13.20
N ASP A 2 -1.37 -1.16 13.34
CA ASP A 2 -0.02 -0.96 13.91
C ASP A 2 1.06 -0.77 12.85
N GLY A 3 0.72 -0.10 11.75
CA GLY A 3 1.61 0.21 10.63
C GLY A 3 1.95 1.69 10.54
N GLN A 4 3.05 2.03 9.84
CA GLN A 4 3.33 3.43 9.47
C GLN A 4 2.17 3.97 8.64
N ARG A 5 1.72 5.20 8.92
CA ARG A 5 0.64 5.84 8.16
C ARG A 5 1.18 6.60 6.96
N ALA A 6 0.38 6.72 5.91
CA ALA A 6 0.70 7.57 4.76
C ALA A 6 1.05 8.99 5.22
N LEU A 7 0.27 9.55 6.16
CA LEU A 7 0.46 10.89 6.67
C LEU A 7 1.87 11.13 7.22
N GLU A 8 2.43 10.14 7.91
CA GLU A 8 3.78 10.20 8.52
C GLU A 8 4.91 10.02 7.50
N LEU A 9 4.57 9.48 6.32
CA LEU A 9 5.48 9.24 5.21
C LEU A 9 5.29 10.24 4.07
N MET A 10 4.40 11.22 4.19
CA MET A 10 4.07 12.17 3.12
C MET A 10 5.29 12.80 2.45
N PRO A 11 6.32 13.29 3.17
CA PRO A 11 7.50 13.85 2.52
C PRO A 11 8.20 12.84 1.61
N LEU A 12 8.26 11.57 2.00
CA LEU A 12 8.88 10.50 1.20
C LEU A 12 7.98 10.04 0.06
N LEU A 13 6.67 9.94 0.31
CA LEU A 13 5.71 9.53 -0.70
C LEU A 13 5.66 10.53 -1.86
N GLN A 14 5.66 11.84 -1.56
CA GLN A 14 5.68 12.92 -2.56
C GLN A 14 6.93 12.90 -3.47
N GLU A 15 8.06 12.34 -3.00
CA GLU A 15 9.27 12.21 -3.81
C GLU A 15 9.10 11.21 -4.96
N ARG A 16 8.10 10.32 -4.90
CA ARG A 16 7.78 9.33 -5.95
C ARG A 16 8.99 8.46 -6.32
N LEU A 17 9.81 8.09 -5.33
CA LEU A 17 10.97 7.20 -5.53
C LEU A 17 10.56 5.77 -5.89
N VAL A 18 9.42 5.34 -5.35
CA VAL A 18 8.77 4.06 -5.61
C VAL A 18 7.27 4.29 -5.65
N VAL A 19 6.58 3.60 -6.55
CA VAL A 19 5.13 3.71 -6.73
C VAL A 19 4.48 2.33 -6.74
N LEU A 20 3.32 2.26 -6.11
CA LEU A 20 2.41 1.12 -6.18
C LEU A 20 1.18 1.56 -6.99
N THR A 21 1.17 1.22 -8.28
CA THR A 21 0.15 1.72 -9.22
C THR A 21 -1.15 0.92 -9.17
N GLY A 22 -1.15 -0.24 -8.51
CA GLY A 22 -2.23 -1.23 -8.58
C GLY A 22 -2.03 -2.27 -9.69
N GLY A 23 -1.00 -2.12 -10.53
CA GLY A 23 -0.66 -3.08 -11.57
C GLY A 23 -0.27 -4.46 -11.02
N ARG A 24 -0.55 -5.50 -11.81
CA ARG A 24 -0.26 -6.90 -11.51
C ARG A 24 0.56 -7.56 -12.62
N ASP A 25 1.44 -8.47 -12.24
CA ASP A 25 2.11 -9.34 -13.20
C ASP A 25 1.15 -10.43 -13.74
N ARG A 26 1.59 -11.21 -14.73
CA ARG A 26 0.77 -12.29 -15.31
C ARG A 26 0.38 -13.40 -14.33
N ARG A 27 1.02 -13.49 -13.16
CA ARG A 27 0.68 -14.43 -12.09
C ARG A 27 -0.38 -13.84 -11.15
N GLY A 28 -0.72 -12.56 -11.32
CA GLY A 28 -1.59 -11.79 -10.43
C GLY A 28 -0.84 -11.14 -9.26
N GLY A 29 0.49 -11.29 -9.19
CA GLY A 29 1.33 -10.72 -8.15
C GLY A 29 1.44 -9.20 -8.27
N PRO A 30 1.52 -8.46 -7.15
CA PRO A 30 1.57 -6.99 -7.18
C PRO A 30 2.87 -6.48 -7.82
N VAL A 31 2.77 -5.41 -8.59
CA VAL A 31 3.91 -4.75 -9.23
C VAL A 31 4.31 -3.50 -8.45
N LEU A 32 5.59 -3.41 -8.10
CA LEU A 32 6.18 -2.26 -7.43
C LEU A 32 7.20 -1.60 -8.35
N SER A 33 7.01 -0.32 -8.67
CA SER A 33 7.79 0.34 -9.73
C SER A 33 8.67 1.46 -9.17
N PHE A 34 9.93 1.45 -9.56
CA PHE A 34 10.91 2.51 -9.31
C PHE A 34 11.14 3.28 -10.61
N PRO A 35 10.41 4.39 -10.84
CA PRO A 35 10.48 5.13 -12.10
C PRO A 35 11.85 5.75 -12.33
N ALA A 36 12.19 6.04 -13.59
CA ALA A 36 13.38 6.82 -13.91
C ALA A 36 13.26 8.22 -13.31
N SER A 37 14.07 8.50 -12.29
CA SER A 37 14.04 9.78 -11.60
C SER A 37 15.44 10.15 -11.08
N PRO A 38 15.89 11.41 -11.29
CA PRO A 38 17.16 11.89 -10.73
C PRO A 38 17.11 11.99 -9.19
N ARG A 39 15.90 12.02 -8.60
CA ARG A 39 15.72 12.05 -7.14
C ARG A 39 16.33 10.83 -6.45
N ARG A 40 16.45 9.69 -7.16
CA ARG A 40 17.07 8.46 -6.65
C ARG A 40 18.55 8.62 -6.28
N GLU A 41 19.26 9.60 -6.85
CA GLU A 41 20.67 9.85 -6.52
C GLU A 41 20.84 10.40 -5.10
N ARG A 42 19.83 11.09 -4.58
CA ARG A 42 19.83 11.70 -3.24
C ARG A 42 19.11 10.84 -2.19
N ALA A 43 18.43 9.77 -2.62
CA ALA A 43 17.66 8.90 -1.75
C ALA A 43 18.57 8.13 -0.79
N LYS A 44 18.21 8.14 0.51
CA LYS A 44 18.94 7.40 1.54
C LYS A 44 18.42 5.96 1.61
N PRO A 45 19.26 4.99 2.04
CA PRO A 45 18.81 3.61 2.25
C PRO A 45 17.57 3.49 3.15
N GLU A 46 17.52 4.33 4.17
CA GLU A 46 16.41 4.39 5.13
C GLU A 46 15.09 4.86 4.49
N ASP A 47 15.15 5.76 3.50
CA ASP A 47 13.96 6.22 2.77
C ASP A 47 13.31 5.06 2.02
N TYR A 48 14.13 4.21 1.38
CA TYR A 48 13.65 2.99 0.73
C TYR A 48 13.04 2.02 1.73
N ARG A 49 13.69 1.80 2.88
CA ARG A 49 13.16 0.88 3.91
C ARG A 49 11.76 1.30 4.34
N ARG A 50 11.57 2.58 4.67
CA ARG A 50 10.27 3.12 5.14
C ARG A 50 9.20 3.05 4.05
N LEU A 51 9.53 3.50 2.83
CA LEU A 51 8.61 3.44 1.69
C LEU A 51 8.20 2.01 1.35
N LEU A 52 9.15 1.08 1.32
CA LEU A 52 8.88 -0.33 1.02
C LEU A 52 8.03 -0.98 2.11
N GLN A 53 8.33 -0.74 3.39
CA GLN A 53 7.54 -1.30 4.50
C GLN A 53 6.08 -0.87 4.41
N TYR A 54 5.85 0.41 4.09
CA TYR A 54 4.52 0.93 3.90
C TYR A 54 3.85 0.38 2.64
N LEU A 55 4.43 0.58 1.46
CA LEU A 55 3.80 0.21 0.19
C LEU A 55 3.56 -1.29 0.06
N MET A 56 4.48 -2.13 0.53
CA MET A 56 4.32 -3.58 0.45
C MET A 56 3.31 -4.15 1.45
N SER A 57 2.89 -3.34 2.44
CA SER A 57 1.82 -3.73 3.38
C SER A 57 0.41 -3.51 2.80
N ILE A 58 0.28 -2.67 1.76
CA ILE A 58 -1.01 -2.25 1.20
C ILE A 58 -1.77 -3.40 0.51
N PRO A 59 -1.15 -4.23 -0.36
CA PRO A 59 -1.88 -5.32 -0.99
C PRO A 59 -2.41 -6.34 0.03
N ASN A 60 -3.54 -6.97 -0.30
CA ASN A 60 -4.12 -8.03 0.53
C ASN A 60 -3.18 -9.25 0.64
N ASP A 61 -3.42 -10.08 1.65
CA ASP A 61 -2.54 -11.21 1.96
C ASP A 61 -2.41 -12.19 0.79
N ASP A 62 -3.50 -12.49 0.09
CA ASP A 62 -3.51 -13.35 -1.10
C ASP A 62 -2.54 -12.82 -2.17
N ALA A 63 -2.60 -11.54 -2.51
CA ALA A 63 -1.68 -10.95 -3.47
C ALA A 63 -0.23 -10.96 -2.96
N LYS A 64 -0.01 -10.72 -1.67
CA LYS A 64 1.34 -10.77 -1.06
C LYS A 64 1.94 -12.17 -1.11
N THR A 65 1.14 -13.24 -1.01
CA THR A 65 1.64 -14.62 -1.11
C THR A 65 2.29 -14.95 -2.46
N LEU A 66 1.87 -14.26 -3.53
CA LEU A 66 2.44 -14.43 -4.87
C LEU A 66 3.84 -13.79 -5.00
N GLY A 67 4.22 -12.94 -4.05
CA GLY A 67 5.43 -12.13 -4.09
C GLY A 67 5.35 -10.99 -5.09
N PHE A 68 6.07 -9.90 -4.80
CA PHE A 68 6.10 -8.72 -5.65
C PHE A 68 7.00 -8.93 -6.87
N THR A 69 6.56 -8.46 -8.03
CA THR A 69 7.44 -8.18 -9.17
C THR A 69 7.91 -6.73 -9.05
N VAL A 70 9.22 -6.53 -8.85
CA VAL A 70 9.81 -5.20 -8.67
C VAL A 70 10.38 -4.71 -10.00
N LEU A 71 9.85 -3.61 -10.53
CA LEU A 71 10.37 -2.94 -11.72
C LEU A 71 11.30 -1.82 -11.32
N VAL A 72 12.54 -1.85 -11.80
CA VAL A 72 13.49 -0.74 -11.64
C VAL A 72 13.84 -0.19 -13.01
N ASP A 73 13.30 0.99 -13.32
CA ASP A 73 13.63 1.68 -14.55
C ASP A 73 15.01 2.31 -14.45
N MET A 74 16.00 1.72 -15.13
CA MET A 74 17.37 2.19 -15.13
C MET A 74 17.72 3.00 -16.39
N ARG A 75 16.72 3.36 -17.23
CA ARG A 75 16.95 4.26 -18.37
C ARG A 75 17.40 5.63 -17.84
N GLY A 76 18.53 6.12 -18.35
CA GLY A 76 19.15 7.37 -17.87
C GLY A 76 19.78 7.28 -16.46
N ALA A 77 19.90 6.09 -15.88
CA ALA A 77 20.52 5.88 -14.57
C ALA A 77 21.67 4.86 -14.65
N THR A 78 22.45 4.75 -13.57
CA THR A 78 23.55 3.80 -13.46
C THR A 78 23.28 2.73 -12.40
N TRP A 79 24.12 1.70 -12.36
CA TRP A 79 24.00 0.62 -11.37
C TRP A 79 24.07 1.11 -9.92
N SER A 80 24.72 2.24 -9.65
CA SER A 80 24.88 2.79 -8.30
C SER A 80 23.55 3.20 -7.66
N THR A 81 22.54 3.57 -8.46
CA THR A 81 21.20 3.95 -7.96
C THR A 81 20.27 2.74 -7.82
N VAL A 82 20.53 1.65 -8.54
CA VAL A 82 19.75 0.39 -8.45
C VAL A 82 20.20 -0.46 -7.27
N LYS A 83 21.51 -0.55 -7.02
CA LYS A 83 22.08 -1.40 -5.96
C LYS A 83 21.46 -1.15 -4.57
N PRO A 84 21.21 0.11 -4.12
CA PRO A 84 20.54 0.39 -2.85
C PRO A 84 19.12 -0.19 -2.76
N ILE A 85 18.35 -0.15 -3.86
CA ILE A 85 16.99 -0.69 -3.92
C ILE A 85 17.00 -2.20 -3.69
N LEU A 86 17.83 -2.93 -4.44
CA LEU A 86 17.94 -4.39 -4.31
C LEU A 86 18.46 -4.79 -2.93
N LYS A 87 19.38 -4.00 -2.35
CA LYS A 87 19.90 -4.21 -1.00
C LYS A 87 18.80 -4.05 0.05
N ALA A 88 18.01 -2.98 -0.02
CA ALA A 88 16.90 -2.74 0.90
C ALA A 88 15.86 -3.88 0.86
N LEU A 89 15.49 -4.33 -0.34
CA LEU A 89 14.58 -5.47 -0.52
C LEU A 89 15.14 -6.77 0.10
N HIS A 90 16.43 -7.04 -0.09
CA HIS A 90 17.07 -8.25 0.42
C HIS A 90 17.25 -8.26 1.94
N GLU A 91 17.61 -7.11 2.54
CA GLU A 91 17.91 -6.99 3.96
C GLU A 91 16.65 -6.92 4.83
N HIS A 92 15.59 -6.28 4.35
CA HIS A 92 14.43 -5.94 5.19
C HIS A 92 13.19 -6.81 4.95
N PHE A 93 13.17 -7.66 3.92
CA PHE A 93 12.01 -8.49 3.60
C PHE A 93 12.37 -9.99 3.61
N PRO A 94 11.42 -10.85 4.02
CA PRO A 94 11.64 -12.29 4.04
C PRO A 94 11.76 -12.85 2.61
N PRO A 95 12.40 -14.02 2.42
CA PRO A 95 12.33 -14.75 1.16
C PRO A 95 10.88 -14.95 0.70
N GLY A 96 10.63 -14.84 -0.60
CA GLY A 96 9.29 -14.96 -1.19
C GLY A 96 8.50 -13.64 -1.23
N ALA A 97 8.84 -12.63 -0.43
CA ALA A 97 8.20 -11.32 -0.50
C ALA A 97 8.44 -10.63 -1.86
N VAL A 98 9.60 -10.87 -2.47
CA VAL A 98 9.90 -10.47 -3.85
C VAL A 98 10.01 -11.73 -4.67
N HIS A 99 9.16 -11.83 -5.70
CA HIS A 99 9.23 -12.93 -6.67
C HIS A 99 10.43 -12.73 -7.60
N GLN A 100 10.53 -11.53 -8.20
CA GLN A 100 11.61 -11.17 -9.11
C GLN A 100 11.82 -9.65 -9.15
N ALA A 101 13.05 -9.22 -9.44
CA ALA A 101 13.39 -7.84 -9.76
C ALA A 101 13.78 -7.73 -11.24
N LEU A 102 13.07 -6.87 -11.97
CA LEU A 102 13.30 -6.59 -13.38
C LEU A 102 13.95 -5.21 -13.53
N ILE A 103 15.12 -5.17 -14.15
CA ILE A 103 15.91 -3.96 -14.33
C ILE A 103 15.80 -3.54 -15.79
N VAL A 104 15.00 -2.51 -16.06
CA VAL A 104 14.75 -2.03 -17.41
C VAL A 104 15.96 -1.24 -17.89
N LYS A 105 16.52 -1.64 -19.03
CA LYS A 105 17.68 -1.02 -19.67
C LYS A 105 17.29 -0.38 -21.00
N PRO A 106 17.98 0.69 -21.43
CA PRO A 106 17.81 1.24 -22.78
C PRO A 106 18.28 0.24 -23.84
N ASP A 107 17.68 0.28 -25.04
CA ASP A 107 17.87 -0.75 -26.08
C ASP A 107 19.32 -0.89 -26.54
N ASN A 108 20.05 0.24 -26.60
CA ASN A 108 21.47 0.29 -26.95
C ASN A 108 22.37 -0.53 -26.00
N PHE A 109 21.88 -0.88 -24.81
CA PHE A 109 22.60 -1.73 -23.86
C PHE A 109 22.74 -3.17 -24.38
N TRP A 110 21.73 -3.70 -25.06
CA TRP A 110 21.68 -5.11 -25.49
C TRP A 110 22.56 -5.42 -26.69
N GLN A 111 22.99 -4.39 -27.41
CA GLN A 111 23.97 -4.49 -28.48
C GLN A 111 25.40 -4.69 -27.95
N LYS A 112 25.65 -4.37 -26.68
CA LYS A 112 26.93 -4.60 -25.99
C LYS A 112 26.82 -5.90 -25.17
N GLN A 113 27.90 -6.68 -25.14
CA GLN A 113 28.00 -8.02 -24.55
C GLN A 113 27.16 -8.20 -23.27
N ARG A 114 26.29 -9.22 -23.24
CA ARG A 114 25.38 -9.53 -22.11
C ARG A 114 26.16 -9.63 -20.80
N THR A 115 26.02 -8.62 -19.94
CA THR A 115 26.53 -8.68 -18.58
C THR A 115 25.50 -9.41 -17.72
N SER A 116 25.75 -10.68 -17.38
CA SER A 116 24.89 -11.42 -16.46
C SER A 116 25.09 -10.92 -15.03
N LEU A 117 24.02 -10.47 -14.37
CA LEU A 117 24.01 -10.37 -12.91
C LEU A 117 24.00 -11.77 -12.32
N GLY A 118 24.94 -12.06 -11.41
CA GLY A 118 24.99 -13.34 -10.72
C GLY A 118 23.71 -13.58 -9.92
N SER A 119 23.00 -14.65 -10.25
CA SER A 119 21.70 -15.03 -9.67
C SER A 119 21.73 -15.36 -8.16
N HIS A 120 22.91 -15.39 -7.52
CA HIS A 120 23.07 -15.83 -6.12
C HIS A 120 23.29 -14.70 -5.11
N LYS A 121 23.22 -13.44 -5.54
CA LYS A 121 23.53 -12.30 -4.65
C LYS A 121 22.37 -11.89 -3.75
N TYR A 122 21.13 -12.09 -4.19
CA TYR A 122 19.93 -11.66 -3.48
C TYR A 122 19.01 -12.88 -3.23
N LYS A 123 17.99 -12.70 -2.38
CA LYS A 123 17.03 -13.76 -2.01
C LYS A 123 15.95 -13.99 -3.07
N PHE A 124 16.10 -13.35 -4.23
CA PHE A 124 15.13 -13.30 -5.31
C PHE A 124 15.87 -13.14 -6.64
N GLU A 125 15.24 -13.54 -7.73
CA GLU A 125 15.81 -13.43 -9.06
C GLU A 125 15.96 -11.97 -9.48
N THR A 126 17.05 -11.65 -10.17
CA THR A 126 17.32 -10.30 -10.68
C THR A 126 17.67 -10.38 -12.15
N ASN A 127 16.77 -9.89 -13.01
CA ASN A 127 16.88 -10.00 -14.45
C ASN A 127 16.96 -8.60 -15.08
N MET A 128 17.89 -8.40 -16.02
CA MET A 128 17.84 -7.23 -16.89
C MET A 128 16.87 -7.51 -18.04
N ILE A 129 16.05 -6.51 -18.42
CA ILE A 129 15.04 -6.65 -19.47
C ILE A 129 14.97 -5.38 -20.35
N SER A 130 14.60 -5.54 -21.63
CA SER A 130 14.23 -4.41 -22.50
C SER A 130 12.76 -4.03 -22.28
N LEU A 131 12.37 -2.82 -22.72
CA LEU A 131 10.95 -2.42 -22.69
C LEU A 131 10.09 -3.38 -23.53
N GLU A 132 10.56 -3.72 -24.73
CA GLU A 132 9.85 -4.64 -25.66
C GLU A 132 9.57 -6.04 -25.06
N ALA A 133 10.41 -6.50 -24.12
CA ALA A 133 10.24 -7.80 -23.49
C ALA A 133 9.35 -7.75 -22.23
N LEU A 134 9.10 -6.56 -21.67
CA LEU A 134 8.31 -6.37 -20.45
C LEU A 134 6.86 -6.90 -20.57
N PRO A 135 6.15 -6.72 -21.71
CA PRO A 135 4.81 -7.28 -21.93
C PRO A 135 4.68 -8.80 -21.75
N LYS A 136 5.81 -9.53 -21.86
CA LYS A 136 5.84 -10.99 -21.66
C LYS A 136 5.69 -11.38 -20.19
N ILE A 137 5.95 -10.47 -19.26
CA ILE A 137 5.90 -10.71 -17.81
C ILE A 137 4.72 -9.97 -17.17
N ILE A 138 4.47 -8.74 -17.61
CA ILE A 138 3.42 -7.86 -17.09
C ILE A 138 2.62 -7.36 -18.29
N ASP A 139 1.29 -7.51 -18.26
CA ASP A 139 0.45 -7.04 -19.37
C ASP A 139 0.55 -5.51 -19.53
N THR A 140 0.42 -5.00 -20.76
CA THR A 140 0.52 -3.55 -21.02
C THR A 140 -0.56 -2.75 -20.30
N SER A 141 -1.73 -3.33 -20.04
CA SER A 141 -2.79 -2.71 -19.22
C SER A 141 -2.42 -2.55 -17.75
N GLN A 142 -1.35 -3.20 -17.30
CA GLN A 142 -0.86 -3.17 -15.91
C GLN A 142 0.41 -2.31 -15.76
N LEU A 143 0.88 -1.70 -16.85
CA LEU A 143 2.07 -0.85 -16.90
C LEU A 143 1.66 0.60 -17.17
N THR A 144 2.38 1.54 -16.56
CA THR A 144 2.19 2.97 -16.82
C THR A 144 2.81 3.38 -18.16
N SER A 145 2.40 4.53 -18.69
CA SER A 145 2.81 5.00 -20.02
C SER A 145 4.31 5.23 -20.17
N ASP A 146 5.03 5.56 -19.08
CA ASP A 146 6.49 5.66 -19.08
C ASP A 146 7.17 4.32 -19.39
N LEU A 147 6.50 3.20 -19.13
CA LEU A 147 6.93 1.83 -19.44
C LEU A 147 6.17 1.24 -20.64
N GLU A 148 5.67 2.09 -21.54
CA GLU A 148 4.93 1.71 -22.76
C GLU A 148 3.63 0.93 -22.49
N GLY A 149 3.04 1.14 -21.31
CA GLY A 149 1.73 0.59 -20.96
C GLY A 149 0.57 1.56 -21.09
N THR A 150 -0.61 1.09 -20.72
CA THR A 150 -1.90 1.82 -20.82
C THR A 150 -2.57 2.05 -19.47
N LEU A 151 -1.96 1.62 -18.36
CA LEU A 151 -2.46 1.90 -17.00
C LEU A 151 -2.38 3.39 -16.71
N SER A 152 -3.54 4.03 -16.54
CA SER A 152 -3.62 5.42 -16.08
C SER A 152 -3.21 5.49 -14.61
N TYR A 153 -2.24 6.34 -14.30
CA TYR A 153 -1.77 6.55 -12.94
C TYR A 153 -1.46 8.02 -12.70
N ASP A 154 -2.21 8.63 -11.78
CA ASP A 154 -1.92 9.94 -11.23
C ASP A 154 -1.48 9.79 -9.77
N HIS A 155 -0.26 10.23 -9.47
CA HIS A 155 0.32 10.08 -8.15
C HIS A 155 -0.35 10.98 -7.10
N ALA A 156 -0.79 12.18 -7.47
CA ALA A 156 -1.46 13.09 -6.55
C ALA A 156 -2.84 12.54 -6.17
N ILE A 157 -3.59 12.04 -7.15
CA ILE A 157 -4.88 11.37 -6.92
C ILE A 157 -4.68 10.12 -6.06
N TRP A 158 -3.63 9.34 -6.32
CA TRP A 158 -3.29 8.17 -5.49
C TRP A 158 -3.02 8.56 -4.04
N LEU A 159 -2.24 9.61 -3.78
CA LEU A 159 -1.95 10.08 -2.42
C LEU A 159 -3.20 10.56 -1.69
N GLU A 160 -4.00 11.39 -2.34
CA GLU A 160 -5.24 11.93 -1.76
C GLU A 160 -6.22 10.80 -1.43
N THR A 161 -6.38 9.84 -2.35
CA THR A 161 -7.23 8.67 -2.14
C THR A 161 -6.68 7.81 -1.00
N ARG A 162 -5.36 7.56 -0.96
CA ARG A 162 -4.73 6.75 0.09
C ARG A 162 -4.94 7.34 1.48
N LEU A 163 -4.78 8.66 1.62
CA LEU A 163 -5.04 9.36 2.88
C LEU A 163 -6.50 9.23 3.31
N ALA A 164 -7.43 9.45 2.38
CA ALA A 164 -8.87 9.33 2.66
C ALA A 164 -9.27 7.90 3.07
N VAL A 165 -8.72 6.87 2.42
CA VAL A 165 -8.96 5.47 2.81
C VAL A 165 -8.40 5.20 4.21
N GLU A 166 -7.20 5.66 4.54
CA GLU A 166 -6.63 5.44 5.89
C GLU A 166 -7.41 6.17 6.98
N GLU A 167 -7.83 7.40 6.73
CA GLU A 167 -8.67 8.17 7.65
C GLU A 167 -10.00 7.45 7.91
N PHE A 168 -10.69 7.02 6.86
CA PHE A 168 -11.92 6.24 6.99
C PHE A 168 -11.69 4.95 7.77
N SER A 169 -10.66 4.16 7.41
CA SER A 169 -10.34 2.91 8.10
C SER A 169 -10.05 3.13 9.59
N TRP A 170 -9.40 4.24 9.95
CA TRP A 170 -9.10 4.56 11.34
C TRP A 170 -10.35 4.96 12.11
N GLN A 171 -11.18 5.84 11.55
CA GLN A 171 -12.42 6.26 12.20
C GLN A 171 -13.44 5.12 12.31
N ALA A 172 -13.51 4.24 11.30
CA ALA A 172 -14.35 3.06 11.34
C ALA A 172 -13.89 2.05 12.41
N ALA A 173 -12.57 1.86 12.58
CA ALA A 173 -12.03 1.00 13.63
C ALA A 173 -12.29 1.58 15.03
N ASP A 174 -12.04 2.88 15.25
CA ASP A 174 -12.33 3.54 16.54
C ASP A 174 -13.84 3.51 16.87
N LEU A 175 -14.72 3.63 15.86
CA LEU A 175 -16.15 3.45 16.06
C LEU A 175 -16.49 2.00 16.43
N LEU A 176 -15.90 1.01 15.76
CA LEU A 176 -16.13 -0.40 16.05
C LEU A 176 -15.71 -0.73 17.49
N ASP A 177 -14.51 -0.34 17.90
CA ASP A 177 -14.01 -0.56 19.27
C ASP A 177 -14.97 0.03 20.32
N ARG A 178 -15.48 1.24 20.08
CA ARG A 178 -16.47 1.87 20.97
C ARG A 178 -17.82 1.15 21.00
N LEU A 179 -18.26 0.60 19.87
CA LEU A 179 -19.51 -0.15 19.80
C LEU A 179 -19.37 -1.51 20.50
N ASP A 180 -18.21 -2.15 20.38
CA ASP A 180 -17.89 -3.39 21.08
C ASP A 180 -17.86 -3.16 22.60
N ASP A 181 -17.24 -2.08 23.08
CA ASP A 181 -17.27 -1.69 24.51
C ASP A 181 -18.70 -1.48 25.02
N LEU A 182 -19.53 -0.76 24.24
CA LEU A 182 -20.94 -0.52 24.59
C LEU A 182 -21.77 -1.80 24.58
N GLN A 183 -21.49 -2.73 23.66
CA GLN A 183 -22.13 -4.03 23.61
C GLN A 183 -21.75 -4.87 24.84
N GLU A 184 -20.48 -4.86 25.26
CA GLU A 184 -20.04 -5.54 26.47
C GLU A 184 -20.76 -4.99 27.70
N ASP A 185 -20.77 -3.66 27.88
CA ASP A 185 -21.45 -3.00 29.00
C ASP A 185 -22.95 -3.31 29.05
N LEU A 186 -23.63 -3.35 27.90
CA LEU A 186 -25.05 -3.71 27.81
C LEU A 186 -25.31 -5.18 28.13
N SER A 187 -24.36 -6.06 27.83
CA SER A 187 -24.49 -7.50 28.05
C SER A 187 -24.35 -7.89 29.53
N ARG A 188 -23.73 -7.03 30.35
CA ARG A 188 -23.58 -7.23 31.80
C ARG A 188 -24.93 -7.26 32.48
N SER A 189 -25.36 -8.46 32.85
CA SER A 189 -26.67 -8.73 33.45
C SER A 189 -26.56 -8.89 34.96
N ASP A 190 -26.27 -7.79 35.64
CA ASP A 190 -26.33 -7.77 37.10
C ASP A 190 -27.70 -7.25 37.53
N PHE A 191 -28.40 -7.97 38.40
CA PHE A 191 -29.64 -7.48 39.03
C PHE A 191 -29.32 -6.59 40.24
N ALA A 192 -30.22 -5.69 40.59
CA ALA A 192 -30.07 -4.89 41.81
C ALA A 192 -30.69 -5.62 43.00
N ASP A 193 -30.03 -5.58 44.16
CA ASP A 193 -30.52 -6.20 45.39
C ASP A 193 -31.56 -5.33 46.13
N ASP A 194 -31.58 -4.02 45.84
CA ASP A 194 -32.49 -3.06 46.46
C ASP A 194 -32.98 -1.98 45.47
N VAL A 195 -33.90 -1.13 45.96
CA VAL A 195 -34.51 -0.05 45.19
C VAL A 195 -33.49 1.02 44.78
N SER A 196 -32.46 1.27 45.61
CA SER A 196 -31.43 2.26 45.34
C SER A 196 -30.53 1.81 44.17
N GLY A 197 -30.09 0.55 44.20
CA GLY A 197 -29.35 -0.10 43.13
C GLY A 197 -30.15 -0.19 41.83
N ALA A 198 -31.46 -0.46 41.91
CA ALA A 198 -32.32 -0.47 40.74
C ALA A 198 -32.38 0.91 40.08
N LYS A 199 -32.52 1.98 40.87
CA LYS A 199 -32.49 3.36 40.38
C LYS A 199 -31.15 3.70 39.73
N HIS A 200 -30.04 3.35 40.37
CA HIS A 200 -28.70 3.56 39.81
C HIS A 200 -28.49 2.84 38.47
N LYS A 201 -28.97 1.59 38.34
CA LYS A 201 -28.90 0.83 37.08
C LYS A 201 -29.73 1.45 35.96
N ILE A 202 -30.90 2.02 36.28
CA ILE A 202 -31.70 2.79 35.31
C ILE A 202 -30.94 4.03 34.83
N ASP A 203 -30.27 4.75 35.73
CA ASP A 203 -29.47 5.92 35.38
C ASP A 203 -28.31 5.55 34.45
N LEU A 204 -27.56 4.48 34.78
CA LEU A 204 -26.49 3.95 33.95
C LEU A 204 -27.00 3.51 32.56
N HIS A 205 -28.15 2.83 32.49
CA HIS A 205 -28.78 2.46 31.22
C HIS A 205 -29.15 3.68 30.38
N ASN A 206 -29.67 4.74 31.00
CA ASN A 206 -29.97 6.00 30.31
C ASN A 206 -28.70 6.70 29.79
N GLU A 207 -27.59 6.61 30.52
CA GLU A 207 -26.28 7.11 30.04
C GLU A 207 -25.77 6.30 28.86
N MET A 208 -25.82 4.97 28.92
CA MET A 208 -25.46 4.09 27.80
C MET A 208 -26.30 4.39 26.56
N LYS A 209 -27.63 4.52 26.72
CA LYS A 209 -28.52 4.91 25.62
C LYS A 209 -28.11 6.23 24.98
N LYS A 210 -27.74 7.24 25.79
CA LYS A 210 -27.25 8.53 25.26
C LYS A 210 -25.93 8.37 24.49
N LYS A 211 -25.01 7.51 24.94
CA LYS A 211 -23.75 7.25 24.23
C LYS A 211 -24.00 6.58 22.89
N ILE A 212 -24.86 5.56 22.84
CA ILE A 212 -25.24 4.84 21.62
C ILE A 212 -25.87 5.79 20.60
N MET A 213 -26.84 6.61 21.02
CA MET A 213 -27.52 7.57 20.15
C MET A 213 -26.61 8.69 19.64
N LYS A 214 -25.44 8.88 20.25
CA LYS A 214 -24.43 9.88 19.82
C LYS A 214 -23.28 9.25 19.03
N ALA A 215 -23.26 7.93 18.85
CA ALA A 215 -22.24 7.29 18.05
C ALA A 215 -22.34 7.81 16.59
N PRO A 216 -21.24 8.27 15.98
CA PRO A 216 -21.24 8.92 14.66
C PRO A 216 -21.38 7.92 13.50
N VAL A 217 -22.29 6.94 13.61
CA VAL A 217 -22.45 5.87 12.62
C VAL A 217 -22.78 6.42 11.24
N GLU A 218 -23.68 7.41 11.18
CA GLU A 218 -24.10 8.06 9.94
C GLU A 218 -22.97 8.86 9.27
N ASP A 219 -22.12 9.52 10.06
CA ASP A 219 -20.99 10.29 9.54
C ASP A 219 -19.93 9.37 8.92
N ILE A 220 -19.64 8.24 9.57
CA ILE A 220 -18.69 7.24 9.05
C ILE A 220 -19.24 6.56 7.79
N ASP A 221 -20.53 6.22 7.77
CA ASP A 221 -21.18 5.68 6.56
C ASP A 221 -21.10 6.67 5.39
N LEU A 222 -21.40 7.95 5.63
CA LEU A 222 -21.30 9.00 4.61
C LEU A 222 -19.85 9.19 4.12
N MET A 223 -18.86 9.13 5.01
CA MET A 223 -17.44 9.16 4.63
C MET A 223 -17.10 7.97 3.72
N GLY A 224 -17.55 6.76 4.08
CA GLY A 224 -17.35 5.55 3.28
C GLY A 224 -18.01 5.62 1.91
N GLN A 225 -19.23 6.12 1.82
CA GLN A 225 -19.97 6.31 0.56
C GLN A 225 -19.26 7.30 -0.38
N ARG A 226 -18.80 8.45 0.15
CA ARG A 226 -18.03 9.43 -0.63
C ARG A 226 -16.73 8.84 -1.16
N LEU A 227 -16.04 8.06 -0.32
CA LEU A 227 -14.80 7.39 -0.71
C LEU A 227 -15.05 6.36 -1.82
N LEU A 228 -16.11 5.56 -1.69
CA LEU A 228 -16.48 4.57 -2.69
C LEU A 228 -16.87 5.23 -4.01
N GLN A 229 -17.64 6.32 -3.97
CA GLN A 229 -17.96 7.12 -5.16
C GLN A 229 -16.70 7.67 -5.83
N LYS A 230 -15.71 8.12 -5.05
CA LYS A 230 -14.45 8.64 -5.60
C LYS A 230 -13.61 7.54 -6.27
N ILE A 231 -13.56 6.35 -5.68
CA ILE A 231 -12.76 5.23 -6.18
C ILE A 231 -13.43 4.59 -7.42
N CYS A 232 -14.75 4.41 -7.40
CA CYS A 232 -15.49 3.73 -8.46
C CYS A 232 -16.02 4.69 -9.55
N GLY A 233 -16.19 5.98 -9.24
CA GLY A 233 -16.80 6.97 -10.14
C GLY A 233 -15.90 7.51 -11.24
N ASN A 234 -14.63 7.10 -11.28
CA ASN A 234 -13.69 7.48 -12.35
C ASN A 234 -13.75 6.54 -13.57
N ASP A 235 -14.60 5.50 -13.57
CA ASP A 235 -14.79 4.58 -14.69
C ASP A 235 -15.93 5.00 -15.67
N THR A 236 -16.48 6.20 -15.53
CA THR A 236 -17.42 6.78 -16.51
C THR A 236 -16.81 7.99 -17.19
N GLY A 237 -15.97 7.76 -18.20
CA GLY A 237 -15.39 8.79 -19.06
C GLY A 237 -14.86 8.20 -20.37
#